data_AF-A0A8B9HXC3-F1
#
_entry.id   AF-A0A8B9HXC3-F1
#
_cell.length_a   1.000
_cell.length_b   1.000
_cell.length_c   1.000
_cell.angle_alpha   90.00
_cell.angle_beta   90.00
_cell.angle_gamma   90.00
#
_symmetry.space_group_name_H-M   'P 1'
#
loop_
_entity.id
_entity.type
_entity.pdbx_description
1 polymer ?
#
loop_
_entity_poly.entity_id
_entity_poly.type
_entity_poly.pdbx_seq_one_letter_code
_entity_poly.pdbx_strand_id
1 'polypeptide(L)'
;MSLETKERIVKLLEEGNSSRMVAKDVGCSQSAVSKIWTKYKQHGMVVKAKRTGRPRKTSKRKDKQLKAICLENRKSTTKQMKHKWEEAGANVCDRTVRNRLKEMGFQYRKAKRKPSLTPKHKRTRLQWAKERQSWTG
;
A
#
# COMPACT_ATOMS: atom_id res chain seq x y z
N MET A 1 13.55 -17.33 -17.89
CA MET A 1 14.06 -16.42 -18.94
C MET A 1 14.09 -15.01 -18.39
N SER A 2 15.29 -14.42 -18.31
CA SER A 2 15.52 -13.08 -17.77
C SER A 2 14.94 -12.00 -18.69
N LEU A 3 14.98 -10.73 -18.24
CA LEU A 3 14.55 -9.60 -19.06
C LEU A 3 15.51 -9.39 -20.24
N GLU A 4 16.82 -9.34 -19.96
CA GLU A 4 17.89 -9.20 -20.95
C GLU A 4 17.78 -10.23 -22.09
N THR A 5 17.50 -11.50 -21.75
CA THR A 5 17.31 -12.55 -22.76
C THR A 5 16.16 -12.24 -23.70
N LYS A 6 15.06 -11.68 -23.20
CA LYS A 6 13.89 -11.34 -24.03
C LYS A 6 14.14 -10.10 -24.88
N GLU A 7 14.87 -9.12 -24.35
CA GLU A 7 15.27 -7.92 -25.08
C GLU A 7 16.21 -8.30 -26.24
N ARG A 8 17.17 -9.19 -26.00
CA ARG A 8 18.02 -9.77 -27.05
C ARG A 8 17.19 -10.50 -28.11
N ILE A 9 16.20 -11.31 -27.71
CA ILE A 9 15.29 -11.98 -28.66
C ILE A 9 14.57 -10.95 -29.54
N VAL A 10 14.02 -9.89 -28.95
CA VAL A 10 13.28 -8.86 -29.69
C VAL A 10 14.21 -8.13 -30.66
N LYS A 11 15.40 -7.71 -30.20
CA LYS A 11 16.39 -7.03 -31.03
C LYS A 11 16.80 -7.87 -32.26
N LEU A 12 17.14 -9.15 -32.04
CA LEU A 12 17.54 -10.04 -33.13
C LEU A 12 16.41 -10.26 -34.16
N LEU A 13 15.16 -10.28 -33.71
CA LEU A 13 14.01 -10.39 -34.61
C LEU A 13 13.71 -9.08 -35.36
N GLU A 14 13.96 -7.92 -34.75
CA GLU A 14 13.88 -6.62 -35.43
C GLU A 14 14.95 -6.47 -36.52
N GLU A 15 16.14 -7.05 -36.31
CA GLU A 15 17.23 -7.15 -37.30
C GLU A 15 16.91 -8.12 -38.46
N GLY A 16 15.74 -8.78 -38.45
CA GLY A 16 15.28 -9.65 -39.54
C GLY A 16 15.70 -11.12 -39.43
N ASN A 17 16.31 -11.53 -38.32
CA ASN A 17 16.72 -12.93 -38.13
C ASN A 17 15.51 -13.86 -37.99
N SER A 18 15.62 -15.09 -38.52
CA SER A 18 14.55 -16.09 -38.38
C SER A 18 14.38 -16.55 -36.92
N SER A 19 13.15 -16.81 -36.49
CA SER A 19 12.88 -17.27 -35.12
C SER A 19 13.61 -18.57 -34.74
N ARG A 20 13.94 -19.42 -35.73
CA ARG A 20 14.72 -20.65 -35.54
C ARG A 20 16.17 -20.34 -35.18
N MET A 21 16.78 -19.39 -35.88
CA MET A 21 18.16 -18.95 -35.61
C MET A 21 18.25 -18.29 -34.22
N VAL A 22 17.33 -17.37 -33.92
CA VAL A 22 17.27 -16.70 -32.61
C VAL A 22 17.06 -17.69 -31.46
N ALA A 23 16.21 -18.71 -31.67
CA ALA A 23 16.00 -19.76 -30.67
C ALA A 23 17.29 -20.53 -30.36
N LYS A 24 18.08 -20.87 -31.39
CA LYS A 24 19.37 -21.56 -31.25
C LYS A 24 20.42 -20.68 -30.57
N ASP A 25 20.55 -19.42 -30.99
CA ASP A 25 21.49 -18.44 -30.44
C ASP A 25 21.23 -18.14 -28.95
N VAL A 26 19.95 -18.01 -28.58
CA VAL A 26 19.54 -17.69 -27.21
C VAL A 26 19.41 -18.95 -26.33
N GLY A 27 19.41 -20.14 -26.91
CA GLY A 27 19.26 -21.40 -26.17
C GLY A 27 17.85 -21.62 -25.60
N CYS A 28 16.81 -21.27 -26.37
CA CYS A 28 15.41 -21.46 -25.96
C CYS A 28 14.57 -22.08 -27.08
N SER A 29 13.32 -22.47 -26.80
CA SER A 29 12.46 -23.04 -27.83
C SER A 29 11.96 -21.98 -28.82
N GLN A 30 11.80 -22.36 -30.09
CA GLN A 30 11.21 -21.49 -31.12
C GLN A 30 9.82 -20.97 -30.71
N SER A 31 9.01 -21.79 -30.03
CA SER A 31 7.70 -21.37 -29.52
C SER A 31 7.80 -20.26 -28.46
N ALA A 32 8.85 -20.26 -27.64
CA ALA A 32 9.08 -19.17 -26.68
C ALA A 32 9.43 -17.86 -27.41
N VAL A 33 10.31 -17.92 -28.41
CA VAL A 33 10.67 -16.79 -29.28
C VAL A 33 9.42 -16.21 -29.95
N SER A 34 8.61 -17.06 -30.60
CA SER A 34 7.37 -16.66 -31.26
C SER A 34 6.39 -15.99 -30.29
N LYS A 35 6.16 -16.57 -29.10
CA LYS A 35 5.29 -15.97 -28.07
C LYS A 35 5.79 -14.61 -27.58
N ILE A 36 7.10 -14.41 -27.47
CA ILE A 36 7.71 -13.14 -27.08
C ILE A 36 7.49 -12.11 -28.19
N TRP A 37 7.77 -12.48 -29.44
CA TRP A 37 7.58 -11.62 -30.60
C TRP A 37 6.14 -11.17 -30.78
N THR A 38 5.18 -12.09 -30.72
CA THR A 38 3.75 -11.76 -30.83
C THR A 38 3.33 -10.79 -29.73
N LYS A 39 3.76 -11.01 -28.48
CA LYS A 39 3.46 -10.09 -27.38
C LYS A 39 4.09 -8.72 -27.55
N TYR A 40 5.33 -8.68 -28.04
CA TYR A 40 6.03 -7.43 -28.31
C TYR A 40 5.34 -6.65 -29.44
N LYS A 41 4.98 -7.30 -30.54
CA LYS A 41 4.20 -6.66 -31.62
C LYS A 41 2.82 -6.18 -31.18
N GLN A 42 2.17 -6.89 -30.26
CA GLN A 42 0.84 -6.53 -29.77
C GLN A 42 0.85 -5.37 -28.75
N HIS A 43 1.83 -5.35 -27.84
CA HIS A 43 1.82 -4.44 -26.68
C HIS A 43 3.00 -3.47 -26.64
N GLY A 44 4.00 -3.62 -27.52
CA GLY A 44 5.23 -2.83 -27.53
C GLY A 44 6.13 -3.06 -26.31
N MET A 45 5.86 -4.07 -25.49
CA MET A 45 6.56 -4.27 -24.21
C MET A 45 7.14 -5.69 -24.10
N VAL A 46 8.43 -5.74 -23.76
CA VAL A 46 9.15 -6.97 -23.41
C VAL A 46 8.86 -7.39 -21.96
N VAL A 47 8.67 -6.38 -21.10
CA VAL A 47 8.32 -6.55 -19.70
C VAL A 47 6.84 -6.91 -19.57
N LYS A 48 6.53 -7.89 -18.71
CA LYS A 48 5.13 -8.18 -18.37
C LYS A 48 4.57 -7.02 -17.56
N ALA A 49 3.41 -6.49 -17.98
CA ALA A 49 2.65 -5.57 -17.16
C ALA A 49 2.39 -6.15 -15.77
N LYS A 50 2.36 -5.27 -14.76
CA LYS A 50 2.03 -5.66 -13.39
C LYS A 50 0.63 -6.26 -13.38
N ARG A 51 0.49 -7.48 -12.85
CA ARG A 51 -0.83 -8.09 -12.67
C ARG A 51 -1.64 -7.28 -11.67
N THR A 52 -2.94 -7.15 -11.93
CA THR A 52 -3.89 -6.45 -11.05
C THR A 52 -4.04 -7.13 -9.68
N GLY A 53 -3.77 -8.43 -9.60
CA GLY A 53 -3.89 -9.22 -8.38
C GLY A 53 -5.34 -9.50 -7.99
N ARG A 54 -5.55 -10.09 -6.82
CA ARG A 54 -6.89 -10.40 -6.31
C ARG A 54 -7.62 -9.11 -5.90
N PRO A 55 -8.89 -8.90 -6.30
CA PRO A 55 -9.69 -7.79 -5.80
C PRO A 55 -9.79 -7.77 -4.28
N ARG A 56 -9.88 -6.57 -3.70
CA ARG A 56 -10.04 -6.39 -2.26
C ARG A 56 -11.46 -6.74 -1.83
N LYS A 57 -11.61 -7.29 -0.63
CA LYS A 57 -12.93 -7.50 0.01
C LYS A 57 -13.56 -6.18 0.49
N THR A 58 -12.75 -5.14 0.70
CA THR A 58 -13.18 -3.83 1.19
C THR A 58 -13.24 -2.82 0.05
N SER A 59 -14.21 -1.92 0.11
CA SER A 59 -14.35 -0.80 -0.82
C SER A 59 -13.81 0.49 -0.20
N LYS A 60 -13.55 1.50 -1.05
CA LYS A 60 -13.12 2.84 -0.57
C LYS A 60 -14.10 3.44 0.45
N ARG A 61 -15.42 3.20 0.28
CA ARG A 61 -16.45 3.65 1.24
C ARG A 61 -16.29 2.95 2.59
N LYS A 62 -16.10 1.62 2.60
CA LYS A 62 -15.87 0.87 3.84
C LYS A 62 -14.60 1.33 4.55
N ASP A 63 -13.54 1.62 3.80
CA ASP A 63 -12.29 2.14 4.37
C ASP A 63 -12.48 3.53 5.02
N LYS A 64 -13.30 4.41 4.41
CA LYS A 64 -13.66 5.71 5.02
C LYS A 64 -14.41 5.54 6.33
N GLN A 65 -15.32 4.56 6.42
CA GLN A 65 -16.03 4.25 7.66
C GLN A 65 -15.07 3.74 8.73
N LEU A 66 -14.13 2.84 8.37
CA LEU A 66 -13.10 2.37 9.30
C LEU A 66 -12.23 3.52 9.82
N LYS A 67 -11.88 4.48 8.95
CA LYS A 67 -11.17 5.69 9.35
C LYS A 67 -11.96 6.51 10.37
N ALA A 68 -13.27 6.69 10.16
CA ALA A 68 -14.13 7.40 11.10
C ALA A 68 -14.18 6.70 12.48
N ILE A 69 -14.38 5.39 12.50
CA ILE A 69 -14.35 4.56 13.73
C ILE A 69 -13.02 4.73 14.47
N CYS A 70 -11.90 4.74 13.75
CA CYS A 70 -10.58 4.92 14.34
C CYS A 70 -10.37 6.33 14.93
N LEU A 71 -10.94 7.36 14.31
CA LEU A 71 -10.80 8.76 14.76
C LEU A 71 -11.73 9.09 15.94
N GLU A 72 -12.93 8.49 15.97
CA GLU A 72 -13.89 8.61 17.07
C GLU A 72 -13.26 8.18 18.41
N ASN A 73 -12.58 7.02 18.43
CA ASN A 73 -11.85 6.56 19.60
C ASN A 73 -10.49 5.95 19.21
N ARG A 74 -9.46 6.81 19.23
CA ARG A 74 -8.06 6.45 18.90
C ARG A 74 -7.42 5.40 19.81
N LYS A 75 -8.04 5.09 20.96
CA LYS A 75 -7.57 4.05 21.90
C LYS A 75 -8.21 2.69 21.65
N SER A 76 -9.18 2.60 20.74
CA SER A 76 -9.88 1.34 20.45
C SER A 76 -8.91 0.28 19.94
N THR A 77 -9.14 -0.95 20.35
CA THR A 77 -8.39 -2.11 19.84
C THR A 77 -8.86 -2.47 18.43
N THR A 78 -8.03 -3.19 17.68
CA THR A 78 -8.41 -3.69 16.36
C THR A 78 -9.67 -4.56 16.41
N LYS A 79 -9.85 -5.37 17.46
CA LYS A 79 -11.04 -6.23 17.65
C LYS A 79 -12.31 -5.39 17.86
N GLN A 80 -12.24 -4.36 18.70
CA GLN A 80 -13.37 -3.42 18.88
C GLN A 80 -13.71 -2.69 17.58
N MET A 81 -12.71 -2.23 16.84
CA MET A 81 -12.94 -1.60 15.53
C MET A 81 -13.53 -2.59 14.52
N LYS A 82 -13.09 -3.86 14.54
CA LYS A 82 -13.63 -4.93 13.69
C LYS A 82 -15.13 -5.14 13.97
N HIS A 83 -15.53 -5.25 15.23
CA HIS A 83 -16.94 -5.40 15.60
C HIS A 83 -17.79 -4.20 15.16
N LYS A 84 -17.37 -2.96 15.45
CA LYS A 84 -18.07 -1.76 14.96
C LYS A 84 -18.15 -1.69 13.43
N TRP A 85 -17.12 -2.17 12.74
CA TRP A 85 -17.09 -2.15 11.27
C TRP A 85 -17.93 -3.27 10.64
N GLU A 86 -18.11 -4.37 11.36
CA GLU A 86 -18.98 -5.49 10.99
C GLU A 86 -20.45 -5.06 10.99
N GLU A 87 -20.88 -4.21 11.93
CA GLU A 87 -22.20 -3.55 11.95
C GLU A 87 -22.43 -2.70 10.68
N ALA A 88 -21.36 -2.15 10.09
CA ALA A 88 -21.40 -1.42 8.82
C ALA A 88 -21.32 -2.35 7.57
N GLY A 89 -21.46 -3.66 7.75
CA GLY A 89 -21.46 -4.66 6.66
C GLY A 89 -20.07 -5.09 6.19
N ALA A 90 -19.02 -4.89 7.00
CA ALA A 90 -17.67 -5.35 6.69
C ALA A 90 -17.33 -6.65 7.44
N ASN A 91 -17.63 -7.80 6.85
CA ASN A 91 -17.20 -9.10 7.38
C ASN A 91 -15.73 -9.37 7.01
N VAL A 92 -14.79 -8.99 7.88
CA VAL A 92 -13.35 -9.24 7.69
C VAL A 92 -12.68 -9.63 9.01
N CYS A 93 -11.50 -10.27 8.94
CA CYS A 93 -10.71 -10.57 10.13
C CYS A 93 -9.94 -9.34 10.65
N ASP A 94 -9.53 -9.37 11.92
CA ASP A 94 -8.75 -8.31 12.59
C ASP A 94 -7.46 -7.96 11.82
N ARG A 95 -6.84 -8.95 11.17
CA ARG A 95 -5.64 -8.72 10.36
C ARG A 95 -5.93 -7.79 9.19
N THR A 96 -7.09 -7.92 8.56
CA THR A 96 -7.52 -7.05 7.46
C THR A 96 -7.71 -5.62 7.97
N VAL A 97 -8.40 -5.44 9.10
CA VAL A 97 -8.59 -4.12 9.74
C VAL A 97 -7.23 -3.43 9.97
N ARG A 98 -6.27 -4.15 10.58
CA ARG A 98 -4.92 -3.62 10.81
C ARG A 98 -4.20 -3.24 9.51
N ASN A 99 -4.30 -4.07 8.47
CA ASN A 99 -3.69 -3.77 7.18
C ASN A 99 -4.30 -2.52 6.53
N ARG A 100 -5.64 -2.38 6.58
CA ARG A 100 -6.33 -1.17 6.07
C ARG A 100 -5.89 0.08 6.82
N LEU A 101 -5.84 0.02 8.15
CA LEU A 101 -5.37 1.13 8.99
C LEU A 101 -3.93 1.52 8.63
N LYS A 102 -3.04 0.54 8.48
CA LYS A 102 -1.64 0.79 8.09
C LYS A 102 -1.53 1.42 6.71
N GLU A 103 -2.29 0.95 5.73
CA GLU A 103 -2.35 1.55 4.38
C GLU A 103 -2.85 3.01 4.42
N MET A 104 -3.73 3.34 5.37
CA MET A 104 -4.20 4.71 5.60
C MET A 104 -3.24 5.56 6.47
N GLY A 105 -2.08 5.03 6.84
CA GLY A 105 -1.07 5.73 7.65
C GLY A 105 -1.30 5.65 9.16
N PHE A 106 -2.29 4.91 9.63
CA PHE A 106 -2.50 4.72 11.07
C PHE A 106 -1.56 3.65 11.62
N GLN A 107 -0.89 4.00 12.71
CA GLN A 107 -0.03 3.09 13.46
C GLN A 107 -0.36 3.17 14.93
N TYR A 108 -0.26 2.04 15.62
CA TYR A 108 -0.34 2.02 17.06
C TYR A 108 0.83 2.78 17.67
N ARG A 109 0.53 3.64 18.66
CA ARG A 109 1.53 4.35 19.46
C ARG A 109 1.08 4.34 20.92
N LYS A 110 2.02 4.12 21.83
CA LYS A 110 1.77 4.24 23.27
C LYS A 110 1.69 5.72 23.63
N ALA A 111 0.58 6.15 24.22
CA ALA A 111 0.44 7.53 24.72
C ALA A 111 1.45 7.80 25.85
N LYS A 112 2.07 8.98 25.85
CA LYS A 112 2.95 9.41 26.94
C LYS A 112 2.12 9.54 28.23
N ARG A 113 2.64 9.02 29.35
CA ARG A 113 2.04 9.24 30.67
C ARG A 113 2.16 10.73 31.03
N LYS A 114 1.06 11.33 31.50
CA LYS A 114 1.00 12.73 31.93
C LYS A 114 0.28 12.79 33.28
N PRO A 115 0.66 13.70 34.19
CA PRO A 115 -0.07 13.91 35.42
C PRO A 115 -1.51 14.37 35.12
N SER A 116 -2.44 13.99 35.98
CA SER A 116 -3.83 14.47 35.88
C SER A 116 -3.88 15.94 36.29
N LEU A 117 -4.35 16.80 35.40
CA LEU A 117 -4.51 18.23 35.68
C LEU A 117 -5.99 18.54 35.90
N THR A 118 -6.29 19.09 37.08
CA THR A 118 -7.61 19.65 37.37
C THR A 118 -7.87 20.87 36.47
N PRO A 119 -9.13 21.27 36.24
CA PRO A 119 -9.45 22.49 35.51
C PRO A 119 -8.79 23.75 36.09
N LYS A 120 -8.62 23.82 37.42
CA LYS A 120 -7.91 24.91 38.11
C LYS A 120 -6.42 24.93 37.70
N HIS A 121 -5.73 23.78 37.78
CA HIS A 121 -4.32 23.68 37.37
C HIS A 121 -4.11 24.12 35.92
N LYS A 122 -4.99 23.70 34.99
CA LYS A 122 -4.89 24.08 33.57
C LYS A 122 -4.98 25.60 33.37
N ARG A 123 -5.93 26.26 34.05
CA ARG A 123 -6.12 27.72 33.98
C ARG A 123 -4.90 28.46 34.51
N THR A 124 -4.45 28.16 35.72
CA THR A 124 -3.30 28.84 36.35
C THR A 124 -2.02 28.66 35.52
N ARG A 125 -1.73 27.44 35.05
CA ARG A 125 -0.53 27.18 34.23
C ARG A 125 -0.56 27.93 32.89
N LEU A 126 -1.74 28.01 32.26
CA LEU A 126 -1.90 28.74 31.00
C LEU A 126 -1.69 30.24 31.20
N GLN A 127 -2.29 30.82 32.25
CA GLN A 127 -2.13 32.24 32.58
C GLN A 127 -0.67 32.58 32.85
N TRP A 128 0.00 31.81 33.71
CA TRP A 128 1.42 32.00 34.03
C TRP A 128 2.31 31.98 32.78
N ALA A 129 2.05 31.04 31.84
CA ALA A 129 2.80 30.94 30.59
C ALA A 129 2.57 32.11 29.64
N LYS A 130 1.34 32.66 29.60
CA LYS A 130 1.01 33.84 28.78
C LYS A 130 1.68 35.10 29.31
N GLU A 131 1.61 35.34 30.62
CA GLU A 131 2.21 36.52 31.28
C GLU A 131 3.72 36.60 31.07
N ARG A 132 4.36 35.45 30.88
CA ARG A 132 5.82 35.32 30.77
C ARG A 132 6.31 34.92 29.39
N GLN A 133 5.46 35.11 28.36
CA GLN A 133 5.78 34.69 27.00
C GLN A 133 6.94 35.49 26.39
N SER A 134 7.08 36.77 26.75
CA SER A 134 8.17 37.67 26.33
C SER A 134 9.30 37.78 27.35
N TRP A 135 9.31 36.92 28.37
CA TRP A 135 10.36 36.96 29.38
C TRP A 135 11.67 36.49 28.76
N THR A 136 12.60 37.42 28.59
CA THR A 136 14.00 37.14 28.25
C THR A 136 14.81 37.16 29.55
N GLY A 137 15.68 36.16 29.71
CA GLY A 137 16.50 35.97 30.92
C GLY A 137 17.69 36.90 30.98
#